data_AF-A0A379Y2E0-F1
#
_entry.id   AF-A0A379Y2E0-F1
#
_cell.length_a   1.000
_cell.length_b   1.000
_cell.length_c   1.000
_cell.angle_alpha   90.00
_cell.angle_beta   90.00
_cell.angle_gamma   90.00
#
_symmetry.space_group_name_H-M   'P 1'
#
loop_
_entity.id
_entity.type
_entity.pdbx_description
1 polymer ?
#
loop_
_entity_poly.entity_id
_entity_poly.type
_entity_poly.pdbx_seq_one_letter_code
_entity_poly.pdbx_strand_id
1 'polypeptide(L)'
;MTRIAVELSLLTFVRSSELRFARWDEFDFDKACWRIPAQREEIKGVRYSHRGMKMKEEHLVPLSRQALVLLERLKSLSGDNKRLFPAITIPIKS
;
A
#
# COMPACT_ATOMS: atom_id res chain seq x y z
N MET A 1 8.47 -3.70 9.60
CA MET A 1 7.47 -3.10 8.67
C MET A 1 6.96 -1.74 9.16
N THR A 2 6.68 -1.54 10.45
CA THR A 2 6.16 -0.26 10.99
C THR A 2 7.02 0.97 10.66
N ARG A 3 8.35 0.89 10.81
CA ARG A 3 9.25 2.01 10.47
C ARG A 3 9.15 2.40 8.99
N ILE A 4 9.16 1.42 8.08
CA ILE A 4 9.01 1.65 6.64
C ILE A 4 7.66 2.31 6.32
N ALA A 5 6.58 1.92 7.00
CA ALA A 5 5.28 2.55 6.82
C ALA A 5 5.28 4.03 7.22
N VAL A 6 5.95 4.38 8.34
CA VAL A 6 6.09 5.78 8.78
C VAL A 6 6.93 6.57 7.78
N GLU A 7 8.08 6.06 7.37
CA GLU A 7 8.96 6.71 6.40
C GLU A 7 8.26 6.91 5.04
N LEU A 8 7.58 5.90 4.51
CA LEU A 8 6.79 6.02 3.28
C LEU A 8 5.66 7.05 3.42
N SER A 9 4.98 7.11 4.58
CA SER A 9 3.95 8.12 4.83
C SER A 9 4.52 9.54 4.75
N LEU A 10 5.73 9.76 5.27
CA LEU A 10 6.40 11.07 5.21
C LEU A 10 6.90 11.42 3.82
N LEU A 11 7.33 10.42 3.03
CA LEU A 11 7.84 10.64 1.67
C LEU A 11 6.72 10.87 0.65
N THR A 12 5.52 10.36 0.92
CA THR A 12 4.40 10.37 -0.05
C THR A 12 3.21 11.20 0.40
N PHE A 13 3.11 11.55 1.69
CA PHE A 13 2.00 12.30 2.28
C PHE A 13 0.59 11.72 2.02
N VAL A 14 0.51 10.44 1.65
CA VAL A 14 -0.77 9.74 1.46
C VAL A 14 -1.47 9.54 2.80
N ARG A 15 -2.79 9.35 2.76
CA ARG A 15 -3.55 9.05 3.97
C ARG A 15 -3.20 7.66 4.49
N SER A 16 -3.24 7.50 5.80
CA SER A 16 -2.95 6.21 6.46
C SER A 16 -3.81 5.05 5.94
N SER A 17 -5.04 5.32 5.52
CA SER A 17 -5.91 4.31 4.89
C SER A 17 -5.45 3.89 3.50
N GLU A 18 -4.91 4.82 2.70
CA GLU A 18 -4.38 4.53 1.36
C GLU A 18 -3.16 3.62 1.47
N LEU A 19 -2.25 3.95 2.38
CA LEU A 19 -1.05 3.15 2.62
C LEU A 19 -1.34 1.77 3.22
N ARG A 20 -2.28 1.69 4.17
CA ARG A 20 -2.68 0.42 4.82
C ARG A 20 -3.20 -0.62 3.83
N PHE A 21 -3.94 -0.17 2.81
CA PHE A 21 -4.59 -1.04 1.83
C PHE A 21 -3.89 -1.07 0.47
N ALA A 22 -2.70 -0.49 0.38
CA ALA A 22 -1.89 -0.48 -0.83
C ALA A 22 -1.57 -1.90 -1.31
N ARG A 23 -1.53 -2.08 -2.62
CA ARG A 23 -1.24 -3.35 -3.30
C ARG A 23 -0.04 -3.19 -4.21
N TRP A 24 0.73 -4.25 -4.44
CA TRP A 24 1.96 -4.16 -5.24
C TRP A 24 1.70 -3.80 -6.71
N ASP A 25 0.55 -4.19 -7.26
CA ASP A 25 0.12 -3.88 -8.63
C ASP A 25 -0.26 -2.40 -8.84
N GLU A 26 -0.34 -1.61 -7.76
CA GLU A 26 -0.54 -0.17 -7.83
C GLU A 26 0.78 0.60 -8.06
N PHE A 27 1.94 -0.03 -7.88
CA PHE A 27 3.25 0.60 -7.98
C PHE A 27 3.92 0.29 -9.32
N ASP A 28 4.17 1.33 -10.11
CA ASP A 28 5.01 1.30 -11.31
C ASP A 28 6.42 1.75 -10.93
N PHE A 29 7.32 0.78 -10.74
CA PHE A 29 8.72 1.04 -10.34
C PHE A 29 9.53 1.69 -11.45
N ASP A 30 9.23 1.38 -12.72
CA ASP A 30 9.93 1.94 -13.88
C ASP A 30 9.59 3.43 -14.04
N LYS A 31 8.32 3.79 -13.84
CA LYS A 31 7.87 5.20 -13.88
C LYS A 31 7.99 5.92 -12.54
N ALA A 32 8.49 5.24 -11.50
CA ALA A 32 8.54 5.74 -10.13
C ALA A 32 7.21 6.38 -9.70
N CYS A 33 6.10 5.66 -9.86
CA CYS A 33 4.77 6.18 -9.60
C CYS A 33 3.90 5.16 -8.87
N TRP A 34 3.18 5.60 -7.84
CA TRP A 34 2.12 4.84 -7.20
C TRP A 34 0.76 5.39 -7.62
N ARG A 35 -0.03 4.52 -8.25
CA ARG A 35 -1.37 4.81 -8.76
C ARG A 35 -2.41 4.33 -7.76
N ILE A 36 -2.94 5.23 -6.95
CA ILE A 36 -3.98 4.90 -5.98
C ILE A 36 -5.34 4.94 -6.71
N PRO A 37 -6.07 3.81 -6.81
CA PRO A 37 -7.35 3.80 -7.49
C PRO A 37 -8.43 4.53 -6.68
N ALA A 38 -9.46 5.00 -7.38
CA ALA A 38 -10.66 5.57 -6.79
C ALA A 38 -11.33 4.61 -5.80
N GLN A 39 -11.36 3.32 -6.14
CA GLN A 39 -11.91 2.25 -5.33
C GLN A 39 -11.09 0.98 -5.53
N ARG A 40 -10.95 0.18 -4.49
CA ARG A 40 -10.30 -1.14 -4.53
C ARG A 40 -11.36 -2.24 -4.47
N GLU A 41 -11.02 -3.41 -4.97
CA GLU A 41 -11.83 -4.59 -4.72
C GLU A 41 -11.86 -4.90 -3.22
N GLU A 42 -13.02 -5.27 -2.70
CA GLU A 42 -13.15 -5.62 -1.29
C GLU A 42 -12.45 -6.95 -0.99
N ILE A 43 -11.69 -6.97 0.09
CA ILE A 43 -11.09 -8.19 0.64
C ILE A 43 -12.05 -8.75 1.69
N LYS A 44 -12.58 -9.95 1.45
CA LYS A 44 -13.52 -10.63 2.35
C LYS A 44 -12.94 -10.71 3.78
N GLY A 45 -13.73 -10.28 4.76
CA GLY A 45 -13.33 -10.29 6.17
C GLY A 45 -12.42 -9.13 6.59
N VAL A 46 -12.05 -8.22 5.69
CA VAL A 46 -11.23 -7.04 6.01
C VAL A 46 -12.05 -5.77 5.83
N ARG A 47 -12.53 -5.23 6.95
CA ARG A 47 -13.32 -3.99 6.98
C ARG A 47 -12.55 -2.84 6.30
N TYR A 48 -13.25 -2.09 5.45
CA TYR A 48 -12.73 -0.91 4.73
C TYR A 48 -11.67 -1.16 3.66
N SER A 49 -11.40 -2.43 3.31
CA SER A 49 -10.39 -2.78 2.31
C SER A 49 -10.69 -2.27 0.89
N HIS A 50 -11.96 -2.02 0.58
CA HIS A 50 -12.38 -1.43 -0.69
C HIS A 50 -12.04 0.06 -0.82
N ARG A 51 -11.66 0.74 0.27
CA ARG A 51 -11.48 2.20 0.24
C ARG A 51 -10.27 2.60 -0.60
N GLY A 52 -10.56 3.35 -1.66
CA GLY A 52 -9.59 4.14 -2.41
C GLY A 52 -9.68 5.62 -2.05
N MET A 53 -9.55 6.49 -3.05
CA MET A 53 -9.69 7.94 -2.90
C MET A 53 -11.13 8.37 -2.61
N LYS A 54 -11.30 9.28 -1.64
CA LYS A 54 -12.62 9.81 -1.24
C LYS A 54 -13.34 10.55 -2.38
N MET A 55 -12.58 11.17 -3.29
CA MET A 55 -13.12 11.95 -4.42
C MET A 55 -13.41 11.10 -5.67
N LYS A 56 -13.31 9.77 -5.58
CA LYS A 56 -13.55 8.84 -6.70
C LYS A 56 -12.68 9.07 -7.96
N GLU A 57 -11.56 9.75 -7.81
CA GLU A 57 -10.57 9.94 -8.87
C GLU A 57 -9.29 9.17 -8.56
N GLU A 58 -8.59 8.73 -9.60
CA GLU A 58 -7.25 8.14 -9.47
C GLU A 58 -6.29 9.20 -8.94
N HIS A 59 -5.46 8.84 -7.97
CA HIS A 59 -4.42 9.71 -7.45
C HIS A 59 -3.05 9.16 -7.80
N LEU A 60 -2.27 9.97 -8.53
CA LEU A 60 -0.91 9.65 -8.92
C LEU A 60 0.06 10.24 -7.90
N VAL A 61 0.82 9.37 -7.25
CA VAL A 61 1.83 9.73 -6.25
C VAL A 61 3.21 9.48 -6.84
N PRO A 62 4.02 10.53 -7.11
CA PRO A 62 5.40 10.36 -7.52
C PRO A 62 6.22 9.72 -6.40
N LEU A 63 7.07 8.76 -6.74
CA LEU A 63 7.95 8.07 -5.79
C LEU A 63 9.35 8.66 -5.88
N SER A 64 9.85 9.16 -4.75
CA SER A 64 11.26 9.53 -4.63
C SER A 64 12.15 8.29 -4.68
N ARG A 65 13.44 8.48 -4.97
CA ARG A 65 14.44 7.40 -4.90
C ARG A 65 14.44 6.71 -3.54
N GLN A 66 14.27 7.48 -2.46
CA GLN A 66 14.17 6.96 -1.10
C GLN A 66 12.93 6.07 -0.93
N ALA A 67 11.80 6.45 -1.49
CA ALA A 67 10.59 5.65 -1.44
C ALA A 67 10.76 4.31 -2.19
N LEU A 68 11.39 4.33 -3.37
CA LEU A 68 11.68 3.11 -4.14
C LEU A 68 12.57 2.14 -3.36
N VAL A 69 13.66 2.63 -2.75
CA VAL A 69 14.55 1.80 -1.90
C VAL A 69 13.78 1.17 -0.74
N LEU A 70 12.87 1.91 -0.11
CA LEU A 70 12.03 1.40 0.97
C LEU A 70 11.03 0.35 0.48
N LEU A 71 10.44 0.54 -0.70
CA LEU A 71 9.51 -0.39 -1.32
C LEU A 71 10.22 -1.71 -1.70
N GLU A 72 11.42 -1.65 -2.26
CA GLU A 72 12.23 -2.85 -2.56
C GLU A 72 12.57 -3.63 -1.29
N ARG A 73 13.03 -2.92 -0.25
CA ARG A 73 13.28 -3.53 1.05
C ARG A 73 12.00 -4.15 1.62
N LEU A 74 10.86 -3.48 1.49
CA LEU A 74 9.59 -4.02 1.95
C LEU A 74 9.20 -5.28 1.17
N LYS A 75 9.42 -5.31 -0.15
CA LYS A 75 9.11 -6.46 -1.01
C LYS A 75 9.86 -7.71 -0.58
N SER A 76 11.14 -7.59 -0.22
CA SER A 76 11.92 -8.69 0.35
C SER A 76 11.39 -9.23 1.69
N LEU A 77 10.65 -8.41 2.44
CA LEU A 77 10.06 -8.79 3.73
C LEU A 77 8.63 -9.32 3.61
N SER A 78 7.90 -8.92 2.58
CA SER A 78 6.48 -9.22 2.40
C SER A 78 6.21 -10.55 1.68
N GLY A 79 7.22 -11.14 1.02
CA GLY A 79 7.07 -12.38 0.24
C GLY A 79 6.05 -12.23 -0.89
N ASP A 80 5.29 -13.30 -1.19
CA ASP A 80 4.30 -13.34 -2.29
C ASP A 80 2.94 -12.70 -1.94
N ASN A 81 2.87 -11.87 -0.90
CA ASN A 81 1.61 -11.23 -0.53
C ASN A 81 1.21 -10.18 -1.57
N LYS A 82 -0.04 -10.19 -2.04
CA LYS A 82 -0.57 -9.14 -2.94
C LYS A 82 -0.60 -7.75 -2.29
N ARG A 83 -0.68 -7.69 -0.96
CA ARG A 83 -0.73 -6.44 -0.18
C ARG A 83 0.68 -5.94 0.14
N LEU A 84 0.84 -4.62 0.10
CA LEU A 84 2.08 -3.95 0.49
C LEU A 84 2.42 -4.23 1.97
N PHE A 85 1.43 -4.11 2.84
CA PHE A 85 1.51 -4.45 4.25
C PHE A 85 0.55 -5.60 4.57
N PRO A 86 1.04 -6.82 4.83
CA PRO A 86 0.18 -7.90 5.29
C PRO A 86 -0.34 -7.58 6.70
N ALA A 87 -1.65 -7.69 6.90
CA ALA A 87 -2.21 -7.69 8.24
C ALA A 87 -1.72 -8.95 8.97
N ILE A 88 -1.35 -8.81 10.25
CA ILE A 88 -1.17 -9.94 11.16
C ILE A 88 -2.58 -10.54 11.36
N THR A 89 -2.95 -11.50 10.54
CA THR A 89 -4.08 -12.37 10.87
C THR A 89 -3.58 -13.30 11.95
N ILE A 90 -3.91 -13.03 13.21
CA ILE A 90 -3.90 -14.10 14.20
C ILE A 90 -4.95 -15.09 13.70
N PRO A 91 -4.58 -16.33 13.32
CA PRO A 91 -5.58 -17.30 12.91
C PRO A 91 -6.47 -17.55 14.12
N ILE A 92 -7.74 -17.19 14.02
CA ILE A 92 -8.73 -17.63 14.99
C ILE A 92 -8.84 -19.14 14.76
N LYS A 93 -8.24 -19.95 15.64
CA LYS A 93 -8.48 -21.39 15.66
C LYS A 93 -9.99 -21.57 15.86
N SER A 94 -10.65 -22.18 14.87
CA SER A 94 -11.95 -22.82 15.03
C SER A 94 -11.84 -24.02 15.97
#